data_AF-A0A7C7CVD7-F1
#
_entry.id   AF-A0A7C7CVD7-F1
#
_cell.length_a   1.000
_cell.length_b   1.000
_cell.length_c   1.000
_cell.angle_alpha   90.00
_cell.angle_beta   90.00
_cell.angle_gamma   90.00
#
_symmetry.space_group_name_H-M   'P 1'
#
loop_
_entity.id
_entity.type
_entity.pdbx_description
1 polymer ?
#
loop_
_entity_poly.entity_id
_entity_poly.type
_entity_poly.pdbx_seq_one_letter_code
_entity_poly.pdbx_strand_id
1 'polypeptide(L)'
;VRSDGKIEMFVTKRDLTPEEKTDFRFGGEAIGFFKLSFENCKKFIEHYENFESKYVELLWEIPLTDFAKFVDLSVWSITQGPGCFEIDTQNDYEQALLIFRKYRDSF
;
A
#
# COMPACT_ATOMS: atom_id res chain seq x y z
N VAL A 1 2.49 -7.26 -8.40
CA VAL A 1 1.12 -7.70 -8.73
C VAL A 1 1.21 -8.91 -9.63
N ARG A 2 0.38 -9.93 -9.37
CA ARG A 2 0.27 -11.17 -10.15
C ARG A 2 -0.36 -10.91 -11.53
N SER A 3 -0.34 -11.91 -12.41
CA SER A 3 -0.94 -11.83 -13.75
C SER A 3 -2.45 -11.63 -13.75
N ASP A 4 -3.14 -12.03 -12.69
CA ASP A 4 -4.59 -11.87 -12.47
C ASP A 4 -4.98 -10.50 -11.87
N GLY A 5 -4.00 -9.60 -11.69
CA GLY A 5 -4.23 -8.25 -11.15
C GLY A 5 -4.34 -8.20 -9.63
N LYS A 6 -4.14 -9.31 -8.92
CA LYS A 6 -4.11 -9.33 -7.46
C LYS A 6 -2.73 -8.96 -6.91
N ILE A 7 -2.75 -8.35 -5.74
CA ILE A 7 -1.52 -7.97 -5.05
C ILE A 7 -0.85 -9.24 -4.55
N GLU A 8 0.41 -9.41 -4.94
CA GLU A 8 1.29 -10.46 -4.39
C GLU A 8 2.00 -9.96 -3.13
N MET A 9 2.53 -8.75 -3.21
CA MET A 9 3.46 -8.22 -2.23
C MET A 9 3.48 -6.69 -2.29
N PHE A 10 3.69 -6.10 -1.11
CA PHE A 10 4.05 -4.71 -0.90
C PHE A 10 5.55 -4.65 -0.59
N VAL A 11 6.25 -3.69 -1.19
CA VAL A 11 7.71 -3.54 -1.00
C VAL A 11 8.02 -2.12 -0.58
N THR A 12 8.60 -1.95 0.61
CA THR A 12 8.97 -0.64 1.14
C THR A 12 10.37 -0.23 0.70
N LYS A 13 10.48 0.93 0.05
CA LYS A 13 11.69 1.77 -0.13
C LYS A 13 13.03 0.99 -0.32
N ARG A 14 13.00 -0.12 -1.05
CA ARG A 14 14.16 -0.95 -1.43
C ARG A 14 14.09 -1.32 -2.91
N ASP A 15 15.24 -1.68 -3.47
CA ASP A 15 15.28 -2.26 -4.81
C ASP A 15 14.58 -3.62 -4.84
N LEU A 16 13.83 -3.85 -5.93
CA LEU A 16 13.27 -5.16 -6.24
C LEU A 16 14.37 -6.12 -6.67
N THR A 17 14.29 -7.38 -6.23
CA THR A 17 15.20 -8.43 -6.68
C THR A 17 14.95 -8.77 -8.16
N PRO A 18 15.92 -9.40 -8.86
CA PRO A 18 15.72 -9.84 -10.24
C PRO A 18 14.50 -10.76 -10.43
N GLU A 19 14.24 -11.65 -9.48
CA GLU A 19 13.10 -12.57 -9.49
C GLU A 19 11.79 -11.77 -9.37
N GLU A 20 11.71 -10.83 -8.43
CA GLU A 20 10.54 -9.96 -8.24
C GLU A 20 10.20 -9.13 -9.49
N LYS A 21 11.23 -8.72 -10.25
CA LYS A 21 11.08 -7.98 -11.52
C LYS A 21 10.62 -8.87 -12.67
N THR A 22 10.91 -10.17 -12.61
CA THR A 22 10.61 -11.11 -13.71
C THR A 22 9.20 -11.68 -13.58
N ASP A 23 8.82 -12.07 -12.37
CA ASP A 23 7.58 -12.81 -12.13
C ASP A 23 6.37 -11.91 -11.85
N PHE A 24 6.60 -10.65 -11.48
CA PHE A 24 5.54 -9.72 -11.09
C PHE A 24 5.61 -8.39 -11.83
N ARG A 25 4.44 -7.78 -11.98
CA ARG A 25 4.31 -6.43 -12.54
C ARG A 25 4.24 -5.40 -11.42
N PHE A 26 4.84 -4.23 -11.66
CA PHE A 26 4.65 -3.07 -10.79
C PHE A 26 3.19 -2.60 -10.86
N GLY A 27 2.52 -2.54 -9.70
CA GLY A 27 1.10 -2.23 -9.59
C GLY A 27 0.77 -0.76 -9.35
N GLY A 28 1.80 0.06 -9.08
CA GLY A 28 1.67 1.41 -8.55
C GLY A 28 2.20 1.52 -7.11
N GLU A 29 2.09 2.72 -6.57
CA GLU A 29 2.49 3.03 -5.19
C GLU A 29 1.30 2.84 -4.25
N ALA A 30 1.52 2.14 -3.14
CA ALA A 30 0.49 1.95 -2.13
C ALA A 30 0.40 3.21 -1.25
N ILE A 31 -0.79 3.81 -1.18
CA ILE A 31 -1.04 5.06 -0.46
C ILE A 31 -1.45 4.86 1.02
N GLY A 32 -1.31 3.65 1.56
CA GLY A 32 -1.64 3.34 2.96
C GLY A 32 -3.12 3.18 3.29
N PHE A 33 -4.02 3.19 2.29
CA PHE A 33 -5.47 2.96 2.49
C PHE A 33 -5.89 1.56 2.07
N PHE A 34 -6.59 0.85 2.96
CA PHE A 34 -7.08 -0.51 2.72
C PHE A 34 -8.58 -0.60 2.99
N LYS A 35 -9.30 -1.17 2.03
CA LYS A 35 -10.72 -1.51 2.19
C LYS A 35 -10.86 -3.02 2.21
N LEU A 36 -11.15 -3.57 3.38
CA LEU A 36 -11.39 -5.00 3.59
C LEU A 36 -12.88 -5.23 3.91
N SER A 37 -13.41 -6.39 3.53
CA SER A 37 -14.69 -6.84 4.05
C SER A 37 -14.59 -7.12 5.54
N PHE A 38 -15.72 -7.16 6.24
CA PHE A 38 -15.76 -7.50 7.67
C PHE A 38 -15.07 -8.84 7.96
N GLU A 39 -15.30 -9.86 7.12
CA GLU A 39 -14.70 -11.18 7.27
C GLU A 39 -13.18 -11.12 7.10
N ASN A 40 -12.68 -10.33 6.14
CA ASN A 40 -11.25 -10.20 5.91
C ASN A 40 -10.58 -9.32 6.96
N CYS A 41 -11.26 -8.33 7.54
CA CYS A 41 -10.76 -7.62 8.72
C CYS A 41 -10.52 -8.60 9.87
N LYS A 42 -11.49 -9.47 10.16
CA LYS A 42 -11.37 -10.48 11.21
C LYS A 42 -10.19 -11.42 10.94
N LYS A 43 -10.08 -11.96 9.73
CA LYS A 43 -8.95 -12.81 9.33
C LYS A 43 -7.59 -12.10 9.43
N PHE A 44 -7.54 -10.82 9.08
CA PHE A 44 -6.30 -10.05 9.16
C PHE A 44 -5.87 -9.83 10.61
N ILE A 45 -6.80 -9.46 11.49
CA ILE A 45 -6.52 -9.30 12.92
C ILE A 45 -6.06 -10.63 13.53
N GLU A 46 -6.79 -11.72 13.28
CA GLU A 46 -6.40 -13.06 13.74
C GLU A 46 -5.02 -13.46 13.20
N HIS A 47 -4.72 -13.18 11.93
CA HIS A 47 -3.40 -13.43 11.35
C HIS A 47 -2.32 -12.60 12.06
N TYR A 48 -2.57 -11.31 12.27
CA TYR A 48 -1.62 -10.42 12.94
C TYR A 48 -1.33 -10.88 14.37
N GLU A 49 -2.35 -11.16 15.17
CA GLU A 49 -2.22 -11.62 16.57
C GLU A 49 -1.40 -12.91 16.68
N ASN A 50 -1.60 -13.86 15.75
CA ASN A 50 -0.84 -15.11 15.73
C ASN A 50 0.66 -14.94 15.44
N PHE A 51 1.06 -13.81 14.85
CA PHE A 51 2.44 -13.50 14.48
C PHE A 51 2.88 -12.15 15.04
N GLU A 52 2.24 -11.64 16.10
CA GLU A 52 2.44 -10.27 16.59
C GLU A 52 3.91 -9.99 16.93
N SER A 53 4.58 -10.95 17.56
CA SER A 53 6.01 -10.84 17.91
C SER A 53 6.93 -10.68 16.69
N LYS A 54 6.50 -11.10 15.51
CA LYS A 54 7.19 -10.89 14.23
C LYS A 54 6.86 -9.51 13.63
N TYR A 55 5.65 -8.99 13.87
CA TYR A 55 5.13 -7.82 13.15
C TYR A 55 5.21 -6.50 13.90
N VAL A 56 5.24 -6.51 15.23
CA VAL A 56 5.09 -5.30 16.05
C VAL A 56 6.15 -4.23 15.79
N GLU A 57 7.36 -4.62 15.37
CA GLU A 57 8.45 -3.70 15.03
C GLU A 57 8.59 -3.43 13.52
N LEU A 58 7.69 -3.96 12.70
CA LEU A 58 7.73 -3.88 11.25
C LEU A 58 6.70 -2.89 10.70
N LEU A 59 6.96 -2.44 9.47
CA LEU A 59 6.01 -1.63 8.72
C LEU A 59 4.84 -2.47 8.21
N TRP A 60 3.69 -1.82 8.01
CA TRP A 60 2.42 -2.46 7.67
C TRP A 60 2.47 -3.27 6.37
N GLU A 61 3.40 -2.96 5.45
CA GLU A 61 3.61 -3.64 4.18
C GLU A 61 3.92 -5.13 4.39
N ILE A 62 4.63 -5.47 5.46
CA ILE A 62 5.04 -6.84 5.75
C ILE A 62 3.85 -7.73 6.15
N PRO A 63 3.07 -7.41 7.21
CA PRO A 63 1.90 -8.23 7.55
C PRO A 63 0.85 -8.25 6.43
N LEU A 64 0.70 -7.17 5.66
CA LEU A 64 -0.23 -7.18 4.50
C LEU A 64 0.27 -8.02 3.33
N THR A 65 1.58 -8.08 3.10
CA THR A 65 2.20 -9.01 2.13
C THR A 65 1.98 -10.46 2.55
N ASP A 66 2.22 -10.78 3.82
CA ASP A 66 1.98 -12.13 4.32
C ASP A 66 0.49 -12.49 4.23
N PHE A 67 -0.41 -11.55 4.55
CA PHE A 67 -1.85 -11.73 4.40
C PHE A 67 -2.30 -11.95 2.96
N ALA A 68 -1.71 -11.27 1.98
CA ALA A 68 -2.02 -11.39 0.56
C ALA A 68 -1.78 -12.81 -0.01
N LYS A 69 -1.00 -13.64 0.67
CA LYS A 69 -0.81 -15.07 0.31
C LYS A 69 -2.05 -15.92 0.61
N PHE A 70 -2.92 -15.46 1.52
CA PHE A 70 -4.09 -16.20 1.98
C PHE A 70 -5.42 -15.61 1.47
N VAL A 71 -5.40 -14.35 1.03
CA VAL A 71 -6.58 -13.66 0.48
C VAL A 71 -6.23 -12.86 -0.77
N ASP A 72 -7.15 -12.84 -1.72
CA ASP A 72 -6.98 -12.05 -2.94
C ASP A 72 -7.25 -10.56 -2.68
N LEU A 73 -6.17 -9.79 -2.51
CA LEU A 73 -6.24 -8.34 -2.46
C LEU A 73 -6.23 -7.76 -3.88
N SER A 74 -7.16 -6.85 -4.17
CA SER A 74 -7.25 -6.19 -5.48
C SER A 74 -6.75 -4.76 -5.40
N VAL A 75 -6.14 -4.27 -6.48
CA VAL A 75 -5.73 -2.86 -6.58
C VAL A 75 -6.95 -1.99 -6.84
N TRP A 76 -7.06 -0.86 -6.13
CA TRP A 76 -7.94 0.24 -6.49
C TRP A 76 -7.09 1.43 -6.93
N SER A 77 -7.00 1.65 -8.24
CA SER A 77 -6.25 2.76 -8.81
C SER A 77 -7.01 4.08 -8.68
N ILE A 78 -6.38 5.08 -8.06
CA ILE A 78 -6.88 6.46 -8.03
C ILE A 78 -6.34 7.18 -9.27
N THR A 79 -7.24 7.58 -10.17
CA THR A 79 -6.88 8.21 -11.47
C THR A 79 -7.30 9.68 -11.57
N GLN A 80 -7.93 10.22 -10.52
CA GLN A 80 -8.51 11.57 -10.49
C GLN A 80 -8.12 12.34 -9.22
N GLY A 81 -8.15 13.66 -9.32
CA GLY A 81 -7.85 14.60 -8.24
C GLY A 81 -6.35 14.96 -8.14
N PRO A 82 -5.99 15.98 -7.35
CA PRO A 82 -4.63 16.05 -6.84
C PRO A 82 -4.43 14.81 -5.97
N GLY A 83 -3.38 14.04 -6.25
CA GLY A 83 -3.16 12.72 -5.64
C GLY A 83 -3.05 12.72 -4.12
N CYS A 84 -2.76 11.55 -3.55
CA CYS A 84 -2.42 11.43 -2.14
C CYS A 84 -0.98 11.92 -1.91
N PHE A 85 -0.75 12.66 -0.83
CA PHE A 85 0.58 13.11 -0.42
C PHE A 85 0.89 12.58 0.98
N GLU A 86 1.93 11.77 1.09
CA GLU A 86 2.59 11.47 2.36
C GLU A 86 3.56 12.62 2.68
N ILE A 87 3.52 13.16 3.90
CA ILE A 87 4.34 14.29 4.32
C ILE A 87 5.32 13.81 5.38
N ASP A 88 6.47 13.31 4.92
CA ASP A 88 7.56 12.86 5.80
C ASP A 88 8.62 13.95 5.98
N THR A 89 8.79 14.80 4.96
CA THR A 89 9.84 15.83 4.90
C THR A 89 9.28 17.23 4.66
N GLN A 90 10.12 18.23 4.91
CA GLN A 90 9.80 19.63 4.58
C GLN A 90 9.50 19.82 3.08
N ASN A 91 10.21 19.09 2.22
CA ASN A 91 9.97 19.15 0.78
C ASN A 91 8.59 18.58 0.42
N ASP A 92 8.17 17.48 1.04
CA ASP A 92 6.84 16.89 0.79
C ASP A 92 5.73 17.85 1.18
N TYR A 93 5.91 18.54 2.32
CA TYR A 93 4.98 19.58 2.77
C TYR A 93 4.86 20.73 1.75
N GLU A 94 5.99 21.23 1.23
CA GLU A 94 6.01 22.31 0.26
C GLU A 94 5.33 21.92 -1.05
N GLN A 95 5.54 20.69 -1.52
CA GLN A 95 4.86 20.15 -2.70
C GLN A 95 3.35 20.01 -2.46
N ALA A 96 2.95 19.41 -1.33
CA ALA A 96 1.54 19.26 -0.98
C ALA A 96 0.83 20.62 -0.86
N LEU A 97 1.49 21.61 -0.24
CA LEU A 97 0.96 22.97 -0.09
C LEU A 97 0.79 23.69 -1.43
N LEU A 98 1.74 23.52 -2.35
CA LEU A 98 1.65 24.10 -3.70
C LEU A 98 0.44 23.54 -4.46
N ILE A 99 0.25 22.23 -4.40
CA ILE A 99 -0.89 21.55 -5.03
C ILE A 99 -2.21 21.98 -4.38
N PHE A 100 -2.28 22.00 -3.05
CA PHE A 100 -3.45 22.48 -2.32
C PHE A 100 -3.83 23.90 -2.72
N ARG A 101 -2.86 24.83 -2.76
CA ARG A 101 -3.10 26.22 -3.17
C ARG A 101 -3.59 26.34 -4.61
N LYS A 102 -3.06 25.52 -5.52
CA LYS A 102 -3.45 25.52 -6.94
C LYS A 102 -4.90 25.07 -7.15
N TYR A 103 -5.34 24.06 -6.40
CA TYR A 103 -6.67 23.47 -6.57
C TYR A 103 -7.66 23.83 -5.46
N ARG A 104 -7.30 24.77 -4.57
CA ARG A 104 -8.07 25.13 -3.36
C ARG A 104 -9.56 25.36 -3.64
N ASP A 105 -9.88 25.99 -4.76
CA ASP A 105 -11.24 26.40 -5.11
C ASP A 105 -11.93 25.36 -6.03
N SER A 106 -11.31 24.19 -6.24
CA SER A 106 -11.77 23.08 -7.11
C SER A 106 -11.94 21.76 -6.35
N PHE A 107 -11.75 21.76 -5.03
CA PHE A 107 -12.06 20.64 -4.15
C PHE A 107 -13.52 20.66 -3.68
#